data_AF-A0A2I0L164-F1
#
_entry.id   AF-A0A2I0L164-F1
#
_cell.length_a   1.000
_cell.length_b   1.000
_cell.length_c   1.000
_cell.angle_alpha   90.00
_cell.angle_beta   90.00
_cell.angle_gamma   90.00
#
_symmetry.space_group_name_H-M   'P 1'
#
loop_
_entity.id
_entity.type
_entity.pdbx_description
1 polymer ?
#
loop_
_entity_poly.entity_id
_entity_poly.type
_entity_poly.pdbx_seq_one_letter_code
_entity_poly.pdbx_strand_id
1 'polypeptide(L)'
;MGLGPVRDLTIGLGPTEDLRMRLGPVGDLTMELGPMEDLRMGLGSVRDLTMGLGPMEDLRMGLSLVRDPTMGLGPMEDLRMRLDLMEDLRMGLGPIGDLTMGLGPTKD
;
A
#
# COMPACT_ATOMS: atom_id res chain seq x y z
N MET A 1 -5.77 11.28 7.14
CA MET A 1 -7.26 11.28 7.09
C MET A 1 -7.77 9.85 7.29
N GLY A 2 -8.98 9.67 7.85
CA GLY A 2 -9.57 8.36 8.13
C GLY A 2 -10.91 8.17 7.40
N LEU A 3 -11.03 7.13 6.56
CA LEU A 3 -12.28 6.80 5.87
C LEU A 3 -12.92 5.53 6.46
N GLY A 4 -14.25 5.54 6.60
CA GLY A 4 -15.05 4.41 7.06
C GLY A 4 -15.20 3.31 5.98
N PRO A 5 -16.11 2.35 6.17
CA PRO A 5 -16.32 1.28 5.20
C PRO A 5 -16.78 1.82 3.84
N VAL A 6 -16.07 1.47 2.77
CA VAL A 6 -16.42 1.86 1.39
C VAL A 6 -16.47 0.62 0.51
N ARG A 7 -17.42 0.58 -0.43
CA ARG A 7 -17.49 -0.55 -1.36
C ARG A 7 -16.35 -0.47 -2.39
N ASP A 8 -16.26 0.66 -3.09
CA ASP A 8 -15.30 0.90 -4.17
C ASP A 8 -14.63 2.26 -3.92
N LEU A 9 -13.29 2.31 -3.88
CA LEU A 9 -12.53 3.54 -3.64
C LEU A 9 -11.38 3.68 -4.65
N THR A 10 -11.36 4.80 -5.37
CA THR A 10 -10.27 5.18 -6.26
C THR A 10 -9.65 6.49 -5.79
N ILE A 11 -8.33 6.52 -5.65
CA ILE A 11 -7.57 7.73 -5.28
C ILE A 11 -6.48 7.95 -6.31
N GLY A 12 -6.45 9.14 -6.91
CA GLY A 12 -5.37 9.60 -7.77
C GLY A 12 -4.77 10.87 -7.18
N LEU A 13 -3.48 10.87 -6.90
CA LEU A 13 -2.78 12.05 -6.37
C LEU A 13 -1.54 12.36 -7.20
N GLY A 14 -1.33 13.65 -7.47
CA GLY A 14 -0.10 14.15 -8.10
C GLY A 14 1.07 14.19 -7.10
N PRO A 15 2.17 14.86 -7.48
CA PRO A 15 3.31 15.02 -6.61
C PRO A 15 2.94 15.67 -5.27
N THR A 16 3.47 15.16 -4.17
CA THR A 16 3.20 15.66 -2.81
C THR A 16 4.38 15.30 -1.91
N GLU A 17 4.73 16.11 -0.92
CA GLU A 17 5.85 15.82 -0.01
C GLU A 17 5.51 14.67 0.95
N ASP A 18 4.42 14.82 1.71
CA ASP A 18 3.99 13.87 2.74
C ASP A 18 2.53 13.42 2.54
N LEU A 19 2.28 12.11 2.60
CA LEU A 19 0.92 11.58 2.65
C LEU A 19 0.73 10.55 3.76
N ARG A 20 -0.33 10.76 4.55
CA ARG A 20 -0.73 9.85 5.63
C ARG A 20 -2.20 9.44 5.52
N MET A 21 -2.44 8.17 5.25
CA MET A 21 -3.79 7.62 5.09
C MET A 21 -4.05 6.44 6.02
N ARG A 22 -5.25 6.40 6.59
CA ARG A 22 -5.75 5.24 7.30
C ARG A 22 -7.14 4.90 6.78
N LEU A 23 -7.29 3.74 6.16
CA LEU A 23 -8.54 3.30 5.57
C LEU A 23 -9.10 2.12 6.37
N GLY A 24 -10.40 2.20 6.63
CA GLY A 24 -11.15 1.09 7.19
C GLY A 24 -11.36 -0.05 6.17
N PRO A 25 -12.38 -0.89 6.39
CA PRO A 25 -12.72 -1.94 5.43
C PRO A 25 -13.08 -1.36 4.07
N VAL A 26 -12.45 -1.85 3.00
CA VAL A 26 -12.78 -1.47 1.61
C VAL A 26 -13.07 -2.75 0.83
N GLY A 27 -14.09 -2.75 -0.04
CA GLY A 27 -14.25 -3.84 -1.00
C GLY A 27 -13.09 -3.84 -1.97
N ASP A 28 -13.12 -2.87 -2.88
CA ASP A 28 -12.16 -2.73 -3.97
C ASP A 28 -11.45 -1.37 -3.86
N LEU A 29 -10.12 -1.37 -3.80
CA LEU A 29 -9.29 -0.18 -3.61
C LEU A 29 -8.28 -0.05 -4.74
N THR A 30 -8.36 1.06 -5.48
CA THR A 30 -7.38 1.42 -6.52
C THR A 30 -6.70 2.73 -6.16
N MET A 31 -5.37 2.75 -6.19
CA MET A 31 -4.58 3.95 -5.94
C MET A 31 -3.51 4.17 -7.00
N GLU A 32 -3.39 5.41 -7.45
CA GLU A 32 -2.32 5.86 -8.32
C GLU A 32 -1.72 7.14 -7.75
N LEU A 33 -0.49 7.04 -7.22
CA LEU A 33 0.20 8.15 -6.58
C LEU A 33 1.42 8.53 -7.40
N GLY A 34 1.56 9.82 -7.68
CA GLY A 34 2.76 10.40 -8.28
C GLY A 34 3.98 10.38 -7.35
N PRO A 35 5.08 11.03 -7.77
CA PRO A 35 6.29 11.13 -6.96
C PRO A 35 6.04 11.77 -5.59
N MET A 36 6.67 11.26 -4.54
CA MET A 36 6.47 11.78 -3.17
C MET A 36 7.68 11.49 -2.29
N GLU A 37 7.90 12.26 -1.23
CA GLU A 37 9.02 11.98 -0.32
C GLU A 37 8.63 10.86 0.65
N ASP A 38 7.50 11.05 1.37
CA ASP A 38 7.08 10.20 2.47
C ASP A 38 5.62 9.70 2.30
N LEU A 39 5.42 8.38 2.20
CA LEU A 39 4.08 7.77 2.27
C LEU A 39 3.92 6.88 3.51
N ARG A 40 2.88 7.15 4.29
CA ARG A 40 2.46 6.29 5.41
C ARG A 40 1.01 5.87 5.26
N MET A 41 0.78 4.57 5.23
CA MET A 41 -0.54 4.01 5.00
C MET A 41 -0.88 2.87 5.95
N GLY A 42 -2.09 2.90 6.50
CA GLY A 42 -2.68 1.77 7.24
C GLY A 42 -3.99 1.36 6.61
N LEU A 43 -4.06 0.16 6.05
CA LEU A 43 -5.28 -0.41 5.49
C LEU A 43 -5.83 -1.52 6.40
N GLY A 44 -7.13 -1.46 6.65
CA GLY A 44 -7.89 -2.52 7.32
C GLY A 44 -8.11 -3.73 6.40
N SER A 45 -9.35 -4.23 6.39
CA SER A 45 -9.74 -5.33 5.51
C SER A 45 -10.02 -4.84 4.09
N VAL A 46 -9.23 -5.26 3.12
CA VAL A 46 -9.43 -4.98 1.70
C VAL A 46 -9.65 -6.29 0.96
N ARG A 47 -10.67 -6.39 0.11
CA ARG A 47 -10.82 -7.58 -0.73
C ARG A 47 -9.79 -7.54 -1.85
N ASP A 48 -9.90 -6.50 -2.69
CA ASP A 48 -9.08 -6.34 -3.89
C ASP A 48 -8.31 -5.02 -3.79
N LEU A 49 -6.97 -5.08 -3.80
CA LEU A 49 -6.11 -3.90 -3.69
C LEU A 49 -5.25 -3.77 -4.95
N THR A 50 -5.35 -2.64 -5.64
CA THR A 50 -4.44 -2.27 -6.74
C THR A 50 -3.77 -0.95 -6.41
N MET A 51 -2.44 -0.91 -6.48
CA MET A 51 -1.67 0.31 -6.22
C MET A 51 -0.57 0.52 -7.25
N GLY A 52 -0.47 1.72 -7.80
CA GLY A 52 0.67 2.22 -8.55
C GLY A 52 1.29 3.40 -7.81
N LEU A 53 2.56 3.28 -7.42
CA LEU A 53 3.32 4.35 -6.81
C LEU A 53 4.45 4.80 -7.74
N GLY A 54 4.56 6.11 -7.93
CA GLY A 54 5.73 6.73 -8.54
C GLY A 54 6.99 6.62 -7.68
N PRO A 55 8.08 7.28 -8.09
CA PRO A 55 9.31 7.37 -7.31
C PRO A 55 9.06 7.95 -5.92
N MET A 56 9.68 7.37 -4.89
CA MET A 56 9.49 7.80 -3.52
C MET A 56 10.77 7.70 -2.70
N GLU A 57 10.95 8.47 -1.61
CA GLU A 57 12.09 8.23 -0.72
C GLU A 57 11.73 7.13 0.29
N ASP A 58 10.63 7.32 1.02
CA ASP A 58 10.25 6.53 2.19
C ASP A 58 8.80 6.02 2.08
N LEU A 59 8.62 4.69 2.00
CA LEU A 59 7.30 4.05 1.99
C LEU A 59 7.07 3.20 3.23
N ARG A 60 5.99 3.49 3.97
CA ARG A 60 5.55 2.72 5.14
C ARG A 60 4.11 2.28 5.02
N MET A 61 3.86 0.98 4.94
CA MET A 61 2.52 0.42 4.79
C MET A 61 2.23 -0.66 5.84
N GLY A 62 1.03 -0.62 6.42
CA GLY A 62 0.48 -1.69 7.25
C GLY A 62 -0.83 -2.20 6.65
N LEU A 63 -0.88 -3.47 6.30
CA LEU A 63 -2.05 -4.16 5.76
C LEU A 63 -2.50 -5.24 6.74
N SER A 64 -3.73 -5.16 7.23
CA SER A 64 -4.24 -6.16 8.19
C SER A 64 -4.84 -7.39 7.51
N LEU A 65 -5.74 -7.22 6.54
CA LEU A 65 -6.32 -8.34 5.79
C LEU A 65 -6.50 -7.92 4.35
N VAL A 66 -5.71 -8.48 3.45
CA VAL A 66 -5.84 -8.19 2.02
C VAL A 66 -5.80 -9.48 1.24
N ARG A 67 -6.82 -9.75 0.43
CA ARG A 67 -6.93 -11.02 -0.27
C ARG A 67 -5.99 -11.07 -1.46
N ASP A 68 -6.20 -10.15 -2.40
CA ASP A 68 -5.52 -10.11 -3.69
C ASP A 68 -4.86 -8.74 -3.93
N PRO A 69 -3.76 -8.40 -3.22
CA PRO A 69 -3.03 -7.17 -3.47
C PRO A 69 -2.11 -7.25 -4.68
N THR A 70 -2.25 -6.26 -5.56
CA THR A 70 -1.36 -5.97 -6.67
C THR A 70 -0.74 -4.60 -6.48
N MET A 71 0.59 -4.54 -6.39
CA MET A 71 1.34 -3.30 -6.19
C MET A 71 2.42 -3.14 -7.25
N GLY A 72 2.49 -1.96 -7.88
CA GLY A 72 3.60 -1.52 -8.70
C GLY A 72 4.28 -0.36 -8.01
N LEU A 73 5.50 -0.56 -7.53
CA LEU A 73 6.26 0.43 -6.78
C LEU A 73 7.40 0.94 -7.64
N GLY A 74 7.45 2.26 -7.82
CA GLY A 74 8.57 2.94 -8.46
C GLY A 74 9.88 2.83 -7.67
N PRO A 75 10.95 3.49 -8.16
CA PRO A 75 12.21 3.57 -7.44
C PRO A 75 12.03 4.18 -6.05
N MET A 76 12.67 3.62 -5.02
CA MET A 76 12.68 4.22 -3.69
C MET A 76 13.92 3.89 -2.85
N GLU A 77 14.18 4.69 -1.82
CA GLU A 77 15.29 4.43 -0.91
C GLU A 77 14.89 3.39 0.14
N ASP A 78 13.75 3.59 0.80
CA ASP A 78 13.33 2.82 1.99
C ASP A 78 11.89 2.28 1.83
N LEU A 79 11.76 0.95 1.76
CA LEU A 79 10.46 0.27 1.76
C LEU A 79 10.22 -0.49 3.06
N ARG A 80 9.14 -0.16 3.76
CA ARG A 80 8.70 -0.88 4.95
C ARG A 80 7.24 -1.29 4.85
N MET A 81 7.00 -2.59 4.85
CA MET A 81 5.64 -3.13 4.82
C MET A 81 5.42 -4.12 5.97
N ARG A 82 4.24 -4.05 6.58
CA ARG A 82 3.76 -5.07 7.51
C ARG A 82 2.44 -5.61 7.01
N LEU A 83 2.37 -6.91 6.83
CA LEU A 83 1.25 -7.64 6.26
C LEU A 83 0.80 -8.66 7.29
N ASP A 84 -0.39 -8.53 7.90
CA ASP A 84 -0.81 -9.46 8.95
C ASP A 84 -1.44 -10.74 8.37
N LEU A 85 -2.32 -10.61 7.37
CA LEU A 85 -2.97 -11.74 6.68
C LEU A 85 -3.16 -11.44 5.19
N MET A 86 -2.70 -12.36 4.33
CA MET A 86 -2.82 -12.25 2.88
C MET A 86 -2.99 -13.62 2.23
N GLU A 87 -3.74 -13.69 1.12
CA GLU A 87 -3.80 -14.89 0.27
C GLU A 87 -2.64 -14.84 -0.75
N ASP A 88 -2.67 -13.88 -1.70
CA ASP A 88 -1.70 -13.85 -2.81
C ASP A 88 -1.11 -12.44 -3.06
N LEU A 89 0.15 -12.23 -2.65
CA LEU A 89 0.87 -10.98 -2.91
C LEU A 89 1.41 -10.91 -4.34
N ARG A 90 1.02 -9.88 -5.10
CA ARG A 90 1.69 -9.51 -6.36
C ARG A 90 2.33 -8.15 -6.24
N MET A 91 3.66 -8.11 -6.43
CA MET A 91 4.42 -6.88 -6.28
C MET A 91 5.48 -6.75 -7.38
N GLY A 92 5.40 -5.67 -8.16
CA GLY A 92 6.46 -5.21 -9.05
C GLY A 92 7.26 -4.11 -8.36
N LEU A 93 8.57 -4.30 -8.25
CA LEU A 93 9.46 -3.36 -7.58
C LEU A 93 10.41 -2.73 -8.59
N GLY A 94 10.50 -1.40 -8.56
CA GLY A 94 11.62 -0.66 -9.11
C GLY A 94 12.89 -0.85 -8.27
N PRO A 95 13.96 -0.10 -8.59
CA PRO A 95 15.16 -0.05 -7.76
C PRO A 95 14.82 0.34 -6.32
N ILE A 96 15.26 -0.46 -5.35
CA ILE A 96 15.08 -0.18 -3.92
C ILE A 96 16.44 -0.23 -3.24
N GLY A 97 16.72 0.73 -2.37
CA GLY A 97 17.86 0.67 -1.46
C GLY A 97 17.63 -0.41 -0.40
N ASP A 98 16.72 -0.14 0.52
CA ASP A 98 16.40 -0.99 1.66
C ASP A 98 14.95 -1.48 1.63
N LEU A 99 14.78 -2.79 1.84
CA LEU A 99 13.48 -3.46 1.85
C LEU A 99 13.26 -4.21 3.16
N THR A 100 12.24 -3.80 3.92
CA THR A 100 11.78 -4.48 5.13
C THR A 100 10.33 -4.95 4.95
N MET A 101 10.11 -6.26 5.05
CA MET A 101 8.78 -6.85 5.06
C MET A 101 8.57 -7.69 6.33
N GLY A 102 7.54 -7.34 7.09
CA GLY A 102 7.03 -8.16 8.19
C GLY A 102 5.77 -8.89 7.73
N LEU A 103 5.81 -10.23 7.75
CA LEU A 103 4.67 -11.07 7.42
C LEU A 103 4.09 -11.67 8.71
N GLY A 104 2.79 -11.55 8.88
CA GLY A 104 2.01 -12.25 9.87
C GLY A 104 1.78 -13.70 9.46
N PRO A 105 1.04 -14.47 10.28
CA PRO A 105 0.82 -15.89 10.04
C PRO A 105 0.06 -16.11 8.73
N THR A 106 0.68 -16.76 7.76
CA THR A 106 0.00 -17.28 6.56
C THR A 106 -0.79 -18.53 6.96
N LYS A 107 -2.04 -18.65 6.50
CA LYS A 107 -2.78 -19.91 6.64
C LYS A 107 -2.24 -20.89 5.61
N ASP A 108 -1.71 -22.02 6.07
CA ASP A 108 -1.38 -23.20 5.25
C ASP A 108 -2.66 -23.89 4.75
#